data_AF-A0A4D9EWC1-F1
#
_entry.id   AF-A0A4D9EWC1-F1
#
_cell.length_a   1.000
_cell.length_b   1.000
_cell.length_c   1.000
_cell.angle_alpha   90.00
_cell.angle_beta   90.00
_cell.angle_gamma   90.00
#
_symmetry.space_group_name_H-M   'P 1'
#
loop_
_entity.id
_entity.type
_entity.pdbx_description
1 polymer ?
#
loop_
_entity_poly.entity_id
_entity_poly.type
_entity_poly.pdbx_seq_one_letter_code
_entity_poly.pdbx_strand_id
1 'polypeptide(L)'
;MLALGKTGIKTTIVCPYFINTGMFDGCKTKWPHLLRFLDSDYAAEKIVSAIQREQVLLLMPRSMYLLCVMKSILPVKMGILLGDYIGAFQLMDHFRGRVKKD
;
A
#
# COMPACT_ATOMS: atom_id res chain seq x y z
N MET A 1 -0.65 -23.62 1.24
CA MET A 1 -1.59 -24.19 2.23
C MET A 1 -2.74 -24.89 1.53
N LEU A 2 -3.63 -24.15 0.84
CA LEU A 2 -4.75 -24.73 0.06
C LEU A 2 -4.29 -25.71 -1.03
N ALA A 3 -3.30 -25.34 -1.84
CA ALA A 3 -2.72 -26.23 -2.86
C ALA A 3 -2.05 -27.50 -2.28
N LEU A 4 -1.75 -27.51 -0.97
CA LEU A 4 -1.17 -28.65 -0.24
C LEU A 4 -2.23 -29.41 0.57
N GLY A 5 -3.53 -29.09 0.42
CA GLY A 5 -4.63 -29.72 1.15
C GLY A 5 -4.65 -29.45 2.66
N LYS A 6 -3.85 -28.50 3.17
CA LYS A 6 -3.80 -28.15 4.59
C LYS A 6 -4.95 -27.21 4.94
N THR A 7 -5.86 -27.67 5.79
CA THR A 7 -7.01 -26.90 6.32
C THR A 7 -6.69 -26.37 7.72
N GLY A 8 -7.41 -25.33 8.17
CA GLY A 8 -7.24 -24.74 9.51
C GLY A 8 -6.17 -23.64 9.62
N ILE A 9 -5.29 -23.48 8.62
CA ILE A 9 -4.31 -22.38 8.60
C ILE A 9 -4.80 -21.28 7.65
N LYS A 10 -5.11 -20.12 8.22
CA LYS A 10 -5.56 -18.92 7.49
C LYS A 10 -4.37 -18.02 7.20
N THR A 11 -4.43 -17.31 6.09
CA THR A 11 -3.37 -16.38 5.66
C THR A 11 -3.97 -15.05 5.26
N THR A 12 -3.37 -13.96 5.74
CA THR A 12 -3.76 -12.59 5.41
C THR A 12 -2.62 -11.90 4.67
N ILE A 13 -2.88 -11.44 3.45
CA ILE A 13 -1.95 -10.64 2.66
C ILE A 13 -2.19 -9.17 2.97
N VAL A 14 -1.16 -8.48 3.44
CA VAL A 14 -1.21 -7.04 3.74
C VAL A 14 -0.45 -6.27 2.67
N CYS A 15 -1.13 -5.33 2.02
CA CYS A 15 -0.58 -4.44 1.01
C CYS A 15 -0.77 -2.98 1.46
N PRO A 16 0.14 -2.45 2.30
CA PRO A 16 0.12 -1.05 2.67
C PRO A 16 0.75 -0.19 1.57
N TYR A 17 0.35 1.07 1.51
CA TYR A 17 1.05 2.12 0.79
C TYR A 17 2.28 2.56 1.62
N PHE A 18 2.50 3.85 1.85
CA PHE A 18 3.56 4.31 2.75
C PHE A 18 3.09 4.35 4.20
N ILE A 19 3.91 3.81 5.10
CA ILE A 19 3.73 3.89 6.56
C ILE A 19 4.80 4.83 7.11
N ASN A 20 4.41 5.73 8.00
CA ASN A 20 5.29 6.71 8.62
C ASN A 20 6.18 6.10 9.72
N THR A 21 7.07 5.19 9.33
CA THR A 21 8.06 4.56 10.22
C THR A 21 9.44 5.22 10.16
N GLY A 22 9.55 6.35 9.46
CA GLY A 22 10.84 6.97 9.07
C GLY A 22 11.62 6.19 8.00
N MET A 23 11.12 5.04 7.53
CA MET A 23 11.74 4.29 6.43
C MET A 23 11.60 5.01 5.09
N PHE A 24 10.48 5.71 4.86
CA PHE A 24 10.13 6.40 3.61
C PHE A 24 10.20 7.92 3.74
N ASP A 25 11.19 8.40 4.50
CA ASP A 25 11.34 9.84 4.71
C ASP A 25 11.61 10.58 3.39
N GLY A 26 11.02 11.76 3.24
CA GLY A 26 11.09 12.56 2.01
C GLY A 26 10.22 12.07 0.84
N CYS A 27 9.59 10.89 0.91
CA CYS A 27 8.60 10.50 -0.11
C CYS A 27 7.42 11.48 -0.10
N LYS A 28 7.01 11.94 -1.28
CA LYS A 28 5.90 12.88 -1.44
C LYS A 28 4.84 12.31 -2.35
N THR A 29 3.60 12.45 -1.92
CA THR A 29 2.44 12.08 -2.73
C THR A 29 1.77 13.35 -3.25
N LYS A 30 1.50 13.43 -4.56
CA LYS A 30 0.82 14.58 -5.18
C LYS A 30 -0.61 14.79 -4.67
N TRP A 31 -1.28 13.71 -4.27
CA TRP A 31 -2.67 13.68 -3.80
C TRP A 31 -2.76 13.19 -2.35
N PRO A 32 -2.33 13.99 -1.35
CA PRO A 32 -2.24 13.54 0.04
C PRO A 32 -3.60 13.20 0.66
N HIS A 33 -4.70 13.74 0.13
CA HIS A 33 -6.05 13.40 0.58
C HIS A 33 -6.52 12.03 0.06
N LEU A 34 -6.07 11.62 -1.13
CA LEU A 34 -6.43 10.33 -1.72
C LEU A 34 -5.47 9.21 -1.28
N LEU A 35 -4.17 9.52 -1.22
CA LEU A 35 -3.09 8.58 -0.96
C LEU A 35 -2.33 9.00 0.30
N ARG A 36 -3.03 9.02 1.43
CA ARG A 36 -2.47 9.44 2.72
C ARG A 36 -1.45 8.43 3.23
N PHE A 37 -0.35 8.92 3.77
CA PHE A 37 0.60 8.12 4.53
C PHE A 37 -0.10 7.57 5.77
N LEU A 38 0.12 6.28 6.04
CA LEU A 38 -0.44 5.61 7.19
C LEU A 38 0.40 5.88 8.42
N ASP A 39 -0.29 6.13 9.53
CA ASP A 39 0.33 6.06 10.85
C ASP A 39 0.69 4.60 11.17
N SER A 40 1.83 4.38 11.84
CA SER A 40 2.30 3.04 12.19
C SER A 40 1.35 2.32 13.14
N ASP A 41 0.78 3.05 14.09
CA ASP A 41 -0.10 2.48 15.11
C ASP A 41 -1.43 2.06 14.48
N TYR A 42 -1.96 2.92 13.61
CA TYR A 42 -3.15 2.61 12.81
C TYR A 42 -2.93 1.40 11.89
N ALA A 43 -1.77 1.34 11.22
CA ALA A 43 -1.45 0.20 10.34
C ALA A 43 -1.36 -1.10 11.14
N ALA A 44 -0.69 -1.10 12.29
CA ALA A 44 -0.58 -2.26 13.17
C ALA A 44 -1.96 -2.73 13.67
N GLU A 45 -2.79 -1.81 14.18
CA GLU A 45 -4.14 -2.12 14.65
C GLU A 45 -5.00 -2.75 13.53
N LYS A 46 -4.93 -2.19 12.31
CA LYS A 46 -5.66 -2.72 11.16
C LYS A 46 -5.19 -4.09 10.72
N ILE A 47 -3.88 -4.34 10.76
CA ILE A 47 -3.31 -5.65 10.41
C ILE A 47 -3.80 -6.70 11.40
N VAL A 48 -3.67 -6.43 12.71
CA VAL A 48 -4.14 -7.36 13.76
C VAL A 48 -5.64 -7.61 13.63
N SER A 49 -6.43 -6.56 13.41
CA SER A 49 -7.87 -6.68 13.19
C SER A 49 -8.22 -7.53 11.96
N ALA A 50 -7.46 -7.40 10.86
CA ALA A 50 -7.69 -8.18 9.65
C ALA A 50 -7.34 -9.66 9.84
N ILE A 51 -6.28 -9.95 10.59
CA ILE A 51 -5.90 -11.32 10.96
C ILE A 51 -7.01 -11.97 11.80
N GLN A 52 -7.52 -11.27 12.82
CA GLN A 52 -8.62 -11.77 13.66
C GLN A 52 -9.91 -12.02 12.88
N ARG A 53 -10.14 -11.27 11.80
CA ARG A 53 -11.31 -11.42 10.92
C ARG A 53 -11.10 -12.44 9.80
N GLU A 54 -9.97 -13.16 9.80
CA GLU A 54 -9.57 -14.08 8.72
C GLU A 54 -9.61 -13.42 7.32
N GLN A 55 -9.34 -12.11 7.25
CA GLN A 55 -9.40 -11.39 5.99
C GLN A 55 -8.23 -11.82 5.10
N VAL A 56 -8.52 -12.30 3.88
CA VAL A 56 -7.50 -12.82 2.97
C VAL A 56 -6.59 -11.72 2.42
N LEU A 57 -7.13 -10.53 2.15
CA LEU A 57 -6.42 -9.43 1.50
C LEU A 57 -6.79 -8.07 2.12
N LEU A 58 -5.79 -7.37 2.65
CA LEU A 58 -5.91 -6.04 3.25
C LEU A 58 -5.10 -5.02 2.45
N LEU A 59 -5.76 -4.14 1.70
CA LEU A 59 -5.14 -2.99 1.04
C LEU A 59 -5.34 -1.73 1.88
N MET A 60 -4.29 -0.94 2.00
CA MET A 60 -4.33 0.30 2.78
C MET A 60 -3.53 1.42 2.08
N PRO A 61 -4.04 2.67 2.02
CA PRO A 61 -5.34 3.13 2.51
C PRO A 61 -6.50 2.59 1.64
N ARG A 62 -7.76 2.70 2.10
CA ARG A 62 -8.92 2.11 1.39
C ARG A 62 -9.08 2.59 -0.06
N SER A 63 -8.59 3.78 -0.39
CA SER A 63 -8.51 4.31 -1.75
C SER A 63 -7.68 3.44 -2.70
N MET A 64 -6.74 2.63 -2.19
CA MET A 64 -6.01 1.65 -3.00
C MET A 64 -6.92 0.61 -3.63
N TYR A 65 -8.02 0.21 -2.97
CA TYR A 65 -8.99 -0.69 -3.59
C TYR A 65 -9.63 -0.06 -4.84
N LEU A 66 -10.00 1.22 -4.77
CA LEU A 66 -10.55 1.94 -5.91
C LEU A 66 -9.53 2.02 -7.06
N LEU A 67 -8.28 2.34 -6.74
CA LEU A 67 -7.21 2.43 -7.74
C LEU A 67 -6.88 1.06 -8.38
N CYS A 68 -6.94 -0.03 -7.62
CA CYS A 68 -6.82 -1.38 -8.15
C CYS A 68 -7.95 -1.71 -9.13
N VAL A 69 -9.19 -1.40 -8.77
CA VAL A 69 -10.35 -1.61 -9.64
C VAL A 69 -10.24 -0.77 -10.91
N MET A 70 -9.89 0.52 -10.78
CA MET A 70 -9.65 1.40 -11.93
C MET A 70 -8.55 0.84 -12.84
N LYS A 71 -7.40 0.45 -12.29
CA LYS A 71 -6.31 -0.15 -13.05
C LYS A 71 -6.74 -1.42 -13.80
N SER A 72 -7.64 -2.21 -13.22
CA SER A 72 -8.12 -3.45 -13.84
C SER A 72 -9.08 -3.21 -15.02
N ILE A 73 -9.79 -2.08 -15.03
CA ILE A 73 -10.77 -1.74 -16.07
C ILE A 73 -10.15 -0.88 -17.17
N LEU A 74 -9.18 -0.02 -16.83
CA LEU A 74 -8.60 0.93 -17.76
C LEU A 74 -7.61 0.27 -18.75
N PRO A 75 -7.61 0.66 -20.04
CA PRO A 75 -6.57 0.29 -20.98
C PRO A 75 -5.19 0.76 -20.51
N VAL A 76 -4.13 0.01 -20.83
CA VAL A 76 -2.75 0.26 -20.37
C VAL A 76 -2.31 1.72 -20.58
N LYS A 77 -2.60 2.31 -21.74
CA LYS A 77 -2.25 3.72 -22.05
C LYS A 77 -2.89 4.72 -21.09
N MET A 78 -4.18 4.52 -20.78
CA MET A 78 -4.91 5.36 -19.82
C MET A 78 -4.41 5.13 -18.39
N GLY A 79 -4.04 3.88 -18.05
CA GLY A 79 -3.43 3.56 -16.77
C GLY A 79 -2.08 4.24 -16.54
N ILE A 80 -1.24 4.34 -17.58
CA ILE A 80 0.04 5.08 -17.51
C ILE A 80 -0.22 6.57 -17.27
N LEU A 81 -1.16 7.16 -18.02
CA LEU A 81 -1.50 8.58 -17.90
C LEU A 81 -2.12 8.91 -16.53
N LEU A 82 -2.96 8.03 -15.99
CA LEU A 82 -3.47 8.13 -14.63
C LEU A 82 -2.34 8.03 -13.60
N GLY A 83 -1.37 7.14 -13.82
CA GLY A 83 -0.17 7.01 -13.00
C GLY A 83 0.65 8.29 -12.92
N ASP A 84 0.89 8.95 -14.07
CA ASP A 84 1.54 10.26 -14.13
C ASP A 84 0.73 11.34 -13.40
N TYR A 85 -0.59 11.34 -13.60
CA TYR A 85 -1.50 12.30 -12.98
C TYR A 85 -1.51 12.23 -11.45
N ILE A 86 -1.60 11.02 -10.90
CA ILE A 86 -1.54 10.80 -9.45
C ILE A 86 -0.11 10.90 -8.88
N GLY A 87 0.89 11.04 -9.76
CA GLY A 87 2.30 11.18 -9.40
C GLY A 87 2.94 9.87 -8.94
N ALA A 88 2.42 8.72 -9.36
CA ALA A 88 2.90 7.40 -8.94
C ALA A 88 4.40 7.18 -9.25
N PHE A 89 4.89 7.80 -10.33
CA PHE A 89 6.28 7.67 -10.77
C PHE A 89 7.25 8.64 -10.07
N GLN A 90 6.75 9.66 -9.37
CA GLN A 90 7.55 10.72 -8.72
C GLN A 90 7.55 10.61 -7.19
N LEU A 91 6.93 9.55 -6.64
CA LEU A 91 6.75 9.38 -5.19
C LEU A 91 8.08 9.35 -4.43
N MET A 92 9.14 8.87 -5.07
CA MET A 92 10.46 8.66 -4.47
C MET A 92 11.51 9.68 -4.93
N ASP A 93 11.15 10.72 -5.70
CA ASP A 93 12.11 11.72 -6.21
C ASP A 93 12.85 12.46 -5.09
N HIS A 94 12.24 12.55 -3.91
CA HIS A 94 12.80 13.20 -2.73
C HIS A 94 13.09 12.22 -1.58
N PHE A 95 13.10 10.91 -1.85
CA PHE A 95 13.37 9.90 -0.84
C PHE A 95 14.74 10.12 -0.19
N ARG A 96 14.75 10.22 1.13
CA ARG A 96 15.97 10.33 1.94
C ARG A 96 16.22 8.98 2.62
N GLY A 97 17.14 8.22 2.02
CA GLY A 97 17.65 6.99 2.64
C GLY A 97 18.43 7.28 3.92
N ARG A 98 18.68 6.23 4.71
CA ARG A 98 19.52 6.34 5.90
C ARG A 98 20.98 6.47 5.48
N VAL A 99 21.61 7.59 5.81
CA VAL A 99 23.06 7.75 5.68
C VAL A 99 23.73 6.95 6.80
N LYS A 100 24.69 6.09 6.45
CA LYS A 100 25.47 5.34 7.43
C LYS A 100 26.31 6.35 8.21
N LYS A 101 26.12 6.42 9.53
CA LYS A 101 27.07 7.10 10.41
C LYS A 101 28.26 6.17 10.57
N ASP A 102 29.41 6.59 10.06
CA ASP A 102 30.70 5.99 10.41
C ASP A 102 31.03 6.28 11.89
#